data_AF-A0A3C7W4P9-F1
#
_entry.id   AF-A0A3C7W4P9-F1
#
_cell.length_a   1.000
_cell.length_b   1.000
_cell.length_c   1.000
_cell.angle_alpha   90.00
_cell.angle_beta   90.00
_cell.angle_gamma   90.00
#
_symmetry.space_group_name_H-M   'P 1'
#
loop_
_entity.id
_entity.type
_entity.pdbx_description
1 polymer ?
#
loop_
_entity_poly.entity_id
_entity_poly.type
_entity_poly.pdbx_seq_one_letter_code
_entity_poly.pdbx_strand_id
1 'polypeptide(L)'
;NCNPETVSTDYDTSDRLYFEPVTLEDVLEIVELERPAGVIVQFGGQTPLKLARALEAAGVPIIGTTPDAIDRAEDRERFQQMINKLGLAQPANTTVRSVDAAVAAAERIGYPLVVRPSYVLGGRAMEIVYR
;
A
#
# COMPACT_ATOMS: atom_id res chain seq x y z
N ASN A 1 -8.49 7.69 -14.10
CA ASN A 1 -9.21 7.87 -12.81
C ASN A 1 -10.69 7.82 -13.15
N CYS A 2 -11.48 7.02 -12.43
CA CYS A 2 -12.90 6.81 -12.73
C CYS A 2 -13.86 7.53 -11.77
N ASN A 3 -13.36 8.36 -10.85
CA ASN A 3 -14.22 9.11 -9.94
C ASN A 3 -14.71 10.41 -10.61
N PRO A 4 -15.99 10.54 -10.98
CA PRO A 4 -16.51 11.72 -11.67
C PRO A 4 -16.52 12.98 -10.80
N GLU A 5 -16.39 12.85 -9.48
CA GLU A 5 -16.48 13.96 -8.53
C GLU A 5 -15.11 14.60 -8.23
N THR A 6 -14.12 14.43 -9.12
CA THR A 6 -12.75 14.93 -8.89
C THR A 6 -12.28 15.85 -9.99
N VAL A 7 -11.55 16.91 -9.61
CA VAL A 7 -10.90 17.82 -10.58
C VAL A 7 -9.89 17.07 -11.46
N SER A 8 -9.31 15.97 -10.97
CA SER A 8 -8.41 15.14 -11.76
C SER A 8 -9.07 14.42 -12.95
N THR A 9 -10.40 14.44 -13.05
CA THR A 9 -11.15 13.92 -14.18
C THR A 9 -11.73 15.03 -15.07
N ASP A 10 -11.34 16.29 -14.86
CA ASP A 10 -11.64 17.36 -15.79
C ASP A 10 -10.71 17.26 -17.01
N TYR A 11 -11.28 17.38 -18.22
CA TYR A 11 -10.56 17.17 -19.48
C TYR A 11 -9.43 18.17 -19.74
N ASP A 12 -9.40 19.29 -19.03
CA ASP A 12 -8.37 20.33 -19.13
C ASP A 12 -7.18 20.10 -18.18
N THR A 13 -7.27 19.12 -17.27
CA THR A 13 -6.21 18.83 -16.28
C THR A 13 -5.08 17.98 -16.86
N SER A 14 -5.33 17.22 -17.92
CA SER A 14 -4.38 16.28 -18.52
C SER A 14 -4.45 16.28 -20.04
N ASP A 15 -3.32 16.06 -20.73
CA ASP A 15 -3.31 15.92 -22.19
C ASP A 15 -4.22 14.78 -22.67
N ARG A 16 -4.29 13.67 -21.91
CA ARG A 16 -5.13 12.51 -22.18
C ARG A 16 -5.70 11.97 -20.88
N LEU A 17 -7.04 11.93 -20.82
CA LEU A 17 -7.78 11.40 -19.68
C LEU A 17 -8.38 10.04 -20.04
N TYR A 18 -8.07 9.02 -19.25
CA TYR A 18 -8.72 7.72 -19.27
C TYR A 18 -9.70 7.63 -18.10
N PHE A 19 -10.99 7.64 -18.43
CA PHE A 19 -12.08 7.46 -17.47
C PHE A 19 -12.38 5.97 -17.28
N GLU A 20 -11.35 5.21 -16.95
CA GLU A 20 -11.39 3.75 -16.79
C GLU A 20 -11.17 3.34 -15.33
N PRO A 21 -11.66 2.15 -14.91
CA PRO A 21 -11.34 1.58 -13.62
C PRO A 21 -9.83 1.47 -13.39
N VAL A 22 -9.38 1.68 -12.15
CA VAL A 22 -7.97 1.54 -11.79
C VAL A 22 -7.69 0.08 -11.42
N THR A 23 -7.75 -0.81 -12.40
CA THR A 23 -7.37 -2.24 -12.26
C THR A 23 -6.06 -2.54 -12.97
N LEU A 24 -5.50 -3.73 -12.74
CA LEU A 24 -4.26 -4.13 -13.41
C LEU A 24 -4.43 -4.21 -14.93
N GLU A 25 -5.50 -4.84 -15.39
CA GLU A 25 -5.78 -5.07 -16.82
C GLU A 25 -5.96 -3.74 -17.56
N ASP A 26 -6.86 -2.89 -17.08
CA ASP A 26 -7.14 -1.59 -17.69
C ASP A 26 -5.87 -0.71 -17.77
N VAL A 27 -5.04 -0.73 -16.72
CA VAL A 27 -3.80 0.05 -16.70
C VAL A 27 -2.76 -0.53 -17.67
N LEU A 28 -2.68 -1.85 -17.82
CA LEU A 28 -1.73 -2.46 -18.76
C LEU A 28 -2.08 -2.16 -20.21
N GLU A 29 -3.37 -2.21 -20.58
CA GLU A 29 -3.85 -1.81 -21.90
C GLU A 29 -3.48 -0.35 -22.23
N ILE A 30 -3.67 0.55 -21.26
CA ILE A 30 -3.29 1.97 -21.42
C ILE A 30 -1.77 2.11 -21.56
N VAL A 31 -0.97 1.37 -20.78
CA VAL A 31 0.49 1.41 -20.87
C VAL A 31 0.99 0.86 -22.21
N GLU A 32 0.37 -0.19 -22.74
CA GLU A 32 0.71 -0.75 -24.04
C GLU A 32 0.43 0.26 -25.18
N LEU A 33 -0.71 0.94 -25.11
CA LEU A 33 -1.11 1.97 -26.06
C LEU A 33 -0.21 3.23 -25.98
N GLU A 34 -0.01 3.76 -24.77
CA GLU A 34 0.66 5.05 -24.57
C GLU A 34 2.17 4.96 -24.50
N ARG A 35 2.71 3.79 -24.12
CA ARG A 35 4.15 3.54 -23.92
C ARG A 35 4.82 4.68 -23.13
N PRO A 36 4.32 4.99 -21.92
CA PRO A 36 4.74 6.17 -21.17
C PRO A 36 6.23 6.08 -20.78
N ALA A 37 6.87 7.23 -20.67
CA ALA A 37 8.25 7.32 -20.15
C ALA A 37 8.33 6.95 -18.66
N GLY A 38 7.23 7.10 -17.92
CA GLY A 38 7.15 6.75 -16.51
C GLY A 38 5.71 6.73 -15.99
N VAL A 39 5.47 5.95 -14.93
CA VAL A 39 4.17 5.81 -14.26
C VAL A 39 4.30 6.14 -12.77
N ILE A 40 3.42 7.00 -12.27
CA ILE A 40 3.35 7.42 -10.87
C ILE A 40 2.23 6.65 -10.19
N VAL A 41 2.57 5.86 -9.16
CA VAL A 41 1.61 5.03 -8.39
C VAL A 41 1.34 5.57 -6.99
N GLN A 42 2.05 6.61 -6.56
CA GLN A 42 2.08 7.09 -5.18
C GLN A 42 0.93 8.05 -4.84
N PHE A 43 0.25 8.62 -5.85
CA PHE A 43 -0.71 9.72 -5.67
C PHE A 43 -2.19 9.31 -5.69
N GLY A 44 -2.51 8.01 -5.73
CA GLY A 44 -3.90 7.53 -5.74
C GLY A 44 -4.32 6.73 -4.51
N GLY A 45 -3.58 6.81 -3.40
CA GLY A 45 -3.87 6.05 -2.19
C GLY A 45 -3.61 4.55 -2.34
N GLN A 46 -4.35 3.70 -1.64
CA GLN A 46 -4.08 2.24 -1.62
C GLN A 46 -4.33 1.54 -2.96
N THR A 47 -5.26 2.04 -3.78
CA THR A 47 -5.65 1.38 -5.03
C THR A 47 -4.44 1.18 -5.97
N PRO A 48 -3.70 2.23 -6.38
CA PRO A 48 -2.50 2.04 -7.21
C PRO A 48 -1.33 1.40 -6.46
N LEU A 49 -1.17 1.65 -5.14
CA LEU A 49 -0.09 1.03 -4.36
C LEU A 49 -0.18 -0.50 -4.37
N LYS A 50 -1.40 -1.06 -4.33
CA LYS A 50 -1.63 -2.51 -4.45
C LYS A 50 -1.28 -3.07 -5.83
N LEU A 51 -1.36 -2.26 -6.88
CA LEU A 51 -1.02 -2.67 -8.25
C LEU A 51 0.48 -2.56 -8.55
N ALA A 52 1.22 -1.75 -7.78
CA ALA A 52 2.61 -1.39 -8.08
C ALA A 52 3.53 -2.58 -8.36
N ARG A 53 3.48 -3.65 -7.55
CA ARG A 53 4.30 -4.86 -7.76
C ARG A 53 3.93 -5.59 -9.05
N ALA A 54 2.65 -5.69 -9.38
CA ALA A 54 2.19 -6.39 -10.57
C ALA A 54 2.52 -5.60 -11.85
N LEU A 55 2.39 -4.27 -11.79
CA LEU A 55 2.79 -3.37 -12.87
C LEU A 55 4.30 -3.43 -13.11
N GLU A 56 5.13 -3.41 -12.06
CA GLU A 56 6.58 -3.58 -12.18
C GLU A 56 6.95 -4.93 -12.79
N ALA A 57 6.30 -6.01 -12.35
CA ALA A 57 6.52 -7.36 -12.89
C ALA A 57 6.13 -7.46 -14.38
N ALA A 58 5.18 -6.65 -14.84
CA ALA A 58 4.79 -6.53 -16.24
C ALA A 58 5.70 -5.58 -17.06
N GLY A 59 6.74 -4.99 -16.44
CA GLY A 59 7.69 -4.10 -17.11
C GLY A 59 7.24 -2.65 -17.23
N VAL A 60 6.20 -2.24 -16.50
CA VAL A 60 5.74 -0.85 -16.48
C VAL A 60 6.81 0.04 -15.82
N PRO A 61 7.23 1.16 -16.43
CA PRO A 61 8.31 2.01 -15.90
C PRO A 61 7.81 2.85 -14.72
N ILE A 62 7.74 2.28 -13.52
CA ILE A 62 7.34 3.02 -12.31
C ILE A 62 8.45 4.00 -11.91
N ILE A 63 8.07 5.27 -11.75
CA ILE A 63 8.98 6.35 -11.31
C ILE A 63 8.64 6.82 -9.90
N GLY A 64 9.62 7.44 -9.22
CA GLY A 64 9.52 7.87 -7.83
C GLY A 64 9.94 6.77 -6.85
N THR A 65 9.18 6.59 -5.76
CA THR A 65 9.43 5.52 -4.78
C THR A 65 9.18 4.17 -5.42
N THR A 66 10.16 3.26 -5.33
CA THR A 66 10.06 1.93 -5.94
C THR A 66 8.98 1.06 -5.26
N PRO A 67 8.38 0.10 -5.99
CA PRO A 67 7.43 -0.86 -5.42
C PRO A 67 7.99 -1.62 -4.21
N ASP A 68 9.28 -2.01 -4.22
CA ASP A 68 9.90 -2.64 -3.05
C ASP A 68 9.96 -1.70 -1.83
N ALA A 69 10.25 -0.42 -2.04
CA ALA A 69 10.30 0.55 -0.96
C ALA A 69 8.90 0.86 -0.40
N ILE A 70 7.88 0.91 -1.27
CA ILE A 70 6.46 0.99 -0.87
C ILE A 70 6.10 -0.22 -0.01
N ASP A 71 6.40 -1.42 -0.48
CA ASP A 71 6.08 -2.66 0.21
C ASP A 71 6.80 -2.79 1.56
N ARG A 72 8.05 -2.32 1.64
CA ARG A 72 8.79 -2.27 2.91
C ARG A 72 8.13 -1.38 3.95
N ALA A 73 7.39 -0.35 3.53
CA ALA A 73 6.65 0.53 4.42
C ALA A 73 5.24 0.00 4.76
N GLU A 74 4.57 -0.65 3.81
CA GLU A 74 3.23 -1.20 3.97
C GLU A 74 3.20 -2.53 4.74
N ASP A 75 4.24 -3.36 4.57
CA ASP A 75 4.43 -4.59 5.31
C ASP A 75 4.98 -4.31 6.71
N ARG A 76 4.20 -4.63 7.74
CA ARG A 76 4.54 -4.35 9.14
C ARG A 76 5.77 -5.11 9.62
N GLU A 77 6.01 -6.32 9.10
CA GLU A 77 7.17 -7.14 9.45
C GLU A 77 8.44 -6.54 8.85
N ARG A 78 8.40 -6.18 7.56
CA ARG A 78 9.51 -5.48 6.88
C ARG A 78 9.79 -4.12 7.49
N PHE A 79 8.74 -3.38 7.86
CA PHE A 79 8.87 -2.09 8.52
C PHE A 79 9.53 -2.23 9.90
N GLN A 80 9.10 -3.21 10.70
CA GLN A 80 9.72 -3.51 12.01
C GLN A 80 11.21 -3.85 11.85
N GLN A 81 11.57 -4.70 10.88
CA GLN A 81 12.96 -5.03 10.60
C GLN A 81 13.78 -3.79 10.20
N MET A 82 13.21 -2.89 9.41
CA MET A 82 13.86 -1.64 9.02
C MET A 82 14.12 -0.73 10.22
N ILE A 83 13.13 -0.57 11.10
CA ILE A 83 13.24 0.24 12.33
C ILE A 83 14.32 -0.34 13.26
N ASN A 84 14.33 -1.66 13.46
CA ASN A 84 15.35 -2.35 14.24
C ASN A 84 16.75 -2.15 13.64
N LYS A 85 16.89 -2.27 12.31
CA LYS A 85 18.16 -2.06 11.60
C LYS A 85 18.67 -0.63 11.77
N LEU A 86 17.79 0.35 11.84
CA LEU A 86 18.13 1.77 12.04
C LEU A 86 18.36 2.13 13.51
N GLY A 87 18.14 1.21 14.46
CA GLY A 87 18.26 1.48 15.90
C GLY A 87 17.23 2.49 16.42
N LEU A 88 16.09 2.61 15.74
CA LEU A 88 15.01 3.51 16.14
C LEU A 88 14.09 2.82 17.15
N ALA A 89 13.44 3.60 18.01
CA ALA A 89 12.53 3.08 19.02
C ALA A 89 11.20 2.63 18.40
N GLN A 90 10.70 1.47 18.83
CA GLN A 90 9.37 0.95 18.49
C GLN A 90 8.75 0.28 19.72
N PRO A 91 7.43 0.37 19.94
CA PRO A 91 6.75 -0.36 21.02
C PRO A 91 6.98 -1.88 20.89
N ALA A 92 6.86 -2.64 21.98
CA ALA A 92 6.84 -4.09 21.91
C ALA A 92 5.69 -4.55 20.97
N ASN A 93 6.05 -5.23 19.88
CA ASN A 93 5.09 -5.64 18.86
C ASN A 93 5.53 -6.92 18.16
N THR A 94 4.61 -7.54 17.44
CA THR A 94 4.88 -8.71 16.59
C THR A 94 3.90 -8.76 15.43
N THR A 95 4.28 -9.39 14.33
CA THR A 95 3.37 -9.75 13.24
C THR A 95 2.89 -11.18 13.42
N VAL A 96 1.60 -11.43 13.16
CA VAL A 96 0.95 -12.73 13.30
C VAL A 96 0.03 -12.97 12.10
N ARG A 97 -0.16 -14.24 11.74
CA ARG A 97 -0.98 -14.68 10.59
C ARG A 97 -2.10 -15.65 10.98
N SER A 98 -2.24 -15.98 12.26
CA SER A 98 -3.31 -16.82 12.80
C SER A 98 -3.78 -16.29 14.16
N VAL A 99 -5.01 -16.66 14.54
CA VAL A 99 -5.61 -16.27 15.82
C VAL A 99 -4.80 -16.82 16.99
N ASP A 100 -4.41 -18.10 16.93
CA ASP A 100 -3.62 -18.73 18.00
C ASP A 100 -2.28 -18.02 18.24
N ALA A 101 -1.59 -17.64 17.15
CA ALA A 101 -0.35 -16.88 17.24
C ALA A 101 -0.61 -15.46 17.80
N ALA A 102 -1.74 -14.85 17.47
CA ALA A 102 -2.14 -13.55 18.01
C ALA A 102 -2.39 -13.59 19.52
N VAL A 103 -3.06 -14.64 20.02
CA VAL A 103 -3.30 -14.83 21.46
C VAL A 103 -1.98 -15.03 22.21
N ALA A 104 -1.13 -15.94 21.74
CA ALA A 104 0.19 -16.16 22.35
C ALA A 104 1.06 -14.88 22.34
N ALA A 105 0.97 -14.10 21.27
CA ALA A 105 1.64 -12.81 21.17
C ALA A 105 1.09 -11.78 22.16
N ALA A 106 -0.23 -11.71 22.33
CA ALA A 106 -0.90 -10.80 23.24
C ALA A 106 -0.50 -11.07 24.70
N GLU A 107 -0.41 -12.33 25.10
CA GLU A 107 0.07 -12.71 26.44
C GLU A 107 1.51 -12.29 26.69
N ARG A 108 2.37 -12.38 25.66
CA ARG A 108 3.79 -12.00 25.75
C ARG A 108 4.00 -10.48 25.76
N ILE A 109 3.21 -9.73 24.99
CA ILE A 109 3.35 -8.27 24.85
C ILE A 109 2.64 -7.54 26.00
N GLY A 110 1.47 -8.04 26.42
CA GLY A 110 0.63 -7.43 27.44
C GLY A 110 -0.50 -6.55 26.87
N TYR A 111 -1.57 -6.43 27.64
CA TYR A 111 -2.74 -5.61 27.35
C TYR A 111 -2.64 -4.23 28.05
N PRO A 112 -3.27 -3.17 27.51
CA PRO A 112 -3.99 -3.14 26.23
C PRO A 112 -3.04 -3.16 25.03
N LEU A 113 -3.49 -3.75 23.91
CA LEU A 113 -2.71 -3.85 22.67
C LEU A 113 -3.48 -3.28 21.47
N VAL A 114 -2.73 -2.79 20.47
CA VAL A 114 -3.30 -2.25 19.23
C VAL A 114 -3.12 -3.25 18.11
N VAL A 115 -4.22 -3.83 17.63
CA VAL A 115 -4.22 -4.70 16.45
C VAL A 115 -4.22 -3.83 15.21
N ARG A 116 -3.25 -4.05 14.31
CA ARG A 116 -3.08 -3.25 13.09
C ARG A 116 -2.84 -4.14 11.87
N PRO A 117 -3.76 -4.16 10.89
CA PRO A 117 -3.52 -4.85 9.62
C PRO A 117 -2.40 -4.18 8.79
N SER A 118 -1.80 -4.95 7.89
CA SER A 118 -0.92 -4.47 6.81
C SER A 118 -1.75 -4.05 5.58
N TYR A 119 -1.19 -3.19 4.70
CA TYR A 119 -1.83 -2.75 3.44
C TYR A 119 -3.19 -2.08 3.60
N VAL A 120 -3.37 -1.32 4.69
CA VAL A 120 -4.58 -0.55 4.99
C VAL A 120 -4.24 0.89 5.38
N LEU A 121 -5.08 1.84 4.96
CA LEU A 121 -5.03 3.24 5.40
C LEU A 121 -6.26 3.57 6.26
N GLY A 122 -6.19 4.68 7.00
CA GLY A 122 -7.32 5.23 7.74
C GLY A 122 -7.78 4.41 8.95
N GLY A 123 -6.92 3.54 9.51
CA GLY A 123 -7.27 2.74 10.69
C GLY A 123 -8.29 1.62 10.42
N ARG A 124 -8.49 1.24 9.15
CA ARG A 124 -9.47 0.19 8.81
C ARG A 124 -9.14 -1.12 9.51
N ALA A 125 -10.10 -1.63 10.28
CA ALA A 125 -9.98 -2.83 11.11
C ALA A 125 -8.82 -2.76 12.15
N MET A 126 -8.44 -1.56 12.57
CA MET A 126 -7.60 -1.39 13.76
C MET A 126 -8.46 -1.34 15.01
N GLU A 127 -7.98 -1.96 16.08
CA GLU A 127 -8.72 -2.01 17.33
C GLU A 127 -7.76 -2.00 18.52
N ILE A 128 -8.19 -1.34 19.61
CA ILE A 128 -7.52 -1.45 20.90
C ILE A 128 -8.19 -2.59 21.64
N VAL A 129 -7.44 -3.65 21.89
CA VAL A 129 -7.93 -4.85 22.56
C VAL A 129 -7.52 -4.78 24.02
N TYR A 130 -8.51 -4.96 24.89
CA TYR A 130 -8.36 -5.07 26.33
C TYR A 130 -8.48 -6.53 26.76
N ARG A 131 -8.14 -6.81 28.01
CA ARG A 131 -8.25 -8.16 28.58
C ARG A 131 -9.71 -8.53 28.87
#